data_AF-A0A553PLN6-F1
#
_entry.id   AF-A0A553PLN6-F1
#
_cell.length_a   1.000
_cell.length_b   1.000
_cell.length_c   1.000
_cell.angle_alpha   90.00
_cell.angle_beta   90.00
_cell.angle_gamma   90.00
#
_symmetry.space_group_name_H-M   'P 1'
#
loop_
_entity.id
_entity.type
_entity.pdbx_description
1 polymer ?
#
loop_
_entity_poly.entity_id
_entity_poly.type
_entity_poly.pdbx_seq_one_letter_code
_entity_poly.pdbx_strand_id
1 'polypeptide(L)'
;MVAVSSERCQAICHPLSERPSPRSYLLAVTILALSLNARKFAEFKYDADRMSYETTSVMEYPTYIIISNTWQELFVTGLLPFVALVYCNIRIYCKIRESSKHEKY
;
A
#
# COMPACT_ATOMS: atom_id res chain seq x y z
N MET A 1 -7.50 -6.18 1.02
CA MET A 1 -7.23 -7.31 0.09
C MET A 1 -5.82 -7.84 0.26
N VAL A 2 -4.77 -7.01 0.12
CA VAL A 2 -3.37 -7.44 0.28
C VAL A 2 -3.09 -8.15 1.61
N ALA A 3 -3.60 -7.60 2.73
CA ALA A 3 -3.42 -8.19 4.06
C ALA A 3 -3.93 -9.64 4.14
N VAL A 4 -5.14 -9.89 3.62
CA VAL A 4 -5.76 -11.22 3.59
C VAL A 4 -4.96 -12.19 2.70
N SER A 5 -4.47 -11.70 1.56
CA SER A 5 -3.64 -12.51 0.67
C SER A 5 -2.26 -12.82 1.25
N SER A 6 -1.65 -11.88 1.99
CA SER A 6 -0.39 -12.12 2.70
C SER A 6 -0.56 -13.11 3.86
N GLU A 7 -1.67 -13.05 4.59
CA GLU A 7 -1.99 -14.03 5.63
C GLU A 7 -2.15 -15.43 5.04
N ARG A 8 -2.85 -15.55 3.91
CA ARG A 8 -2.99 -16.83 3.18
C ARG A 8 -1.64 -17.34 2.67
N CYS A 9 -0.83 -16.45 2.08
CA CYS A 9 0.51 -16.80 1.63
C CYS A 9 1.39 -17.29 2.77
N GLN A 10 1.29 -16.66 3.94
CA GLN A 10 2.06 -17.08 5.09
C GLN A 10 1.56 -18.40 5.67
N ALA A 11 0.24 -18.59 5.80
CA ALA A 11 -0.36 -19.82 6.30
C ALA A 11 0.00 -21.03 5.42
N ILE A 12 0.04 -20.86 4.10
CA ILE A 12 0.38 -21.92 3.14
C ILE A 12 1.89 -22.13 3.05
N CYS A 13 2.68 -21.05 2.98
CA CYS A 13 4.13 -21.17 2.78
C CYS A 13 4.90 -21.53 4.04
N HIS A 14 4.41 -21.17 5.22
CA HIS A 14 5.13 -21.37 6.48
C HIS A 14 4.15 -21.69 7.62
N PRO A 15 3.51 -22.87 7.60
CA PRO A 15 2.52 -23.25 8.61
C PRO A 15 3.08 -23.29 10.04
N LEU A 16 4.41 -23.41 10.19
CA LEU A 16 5.13 -23.53 11.47
C LEU A 16 5.99 -22.29 11.82
N SER A 17 5.98 -21.23 11.02
CA SER A 17 6.75 -20.02 11.33
C SER A 17 5.94 -19.09 12.23
N GLU A 18 6.61 -18.46 13.21
CA GLU A 18 6.01 -17.45 14.08
C GLU A 18 5.31 -16.37 13.24
N ARG A 19 4.06 -16.11 13.59
CA ARG A 19 3.26 -15.08 12.90
C ARG A 19 3.91 -13.72 13.20
N PRO A 20 4.36 -12.96 12.19
CA PRO A 20 4.84 -11.61 12.39
C PRO A 20 3.71 -10.82 13.03
N SER A 21 4.05 -9.98 14.00
CA SER A 21 3.03 -9.27 14.75
C SER A 21 2.17 -8.45 13.77
N PRO A 22 0.83 -8.53 13.86
CA PRO A 22 -0.06 -7.74 13.01
C PRO A 22 0.17 -6.23 13.20
N ARG A 23 0.76 -5.84 14.34
CA ARG A 23 1.10 -4.46 14.67
C ARG A 23 2.13 -3.87 13.72
N SER A 24 3.17 -4.61 13.33
CA SER A 24 4.22 -4.08 12.42
C SER A 24 3.65 -3.76 11.04
N TYR A 25 2.74 -4.61 10.54
CA TYR A 25 2.04 -4.38 9.29
C TYR A 25 1.06 -3.19 9.38
N LEU A 26 0.24 -3.15 10.44
CA LEU A 26 -0.68 -2.03 10.69
C LEU A 26 0.07 -0.70 10.84
N LEU A 27 1.22 -0.70 11.51
CA LEU A 27 2.06 0.49 11.67
C LEU A 27 2.59 0.98 10.32
N ALA A 28 3.13 0.08 9.49
CA ALA A 28 3.63 0.43 8.16
C ALA A 28 2.52 1.01 7.26
N VAL A 29 1.34 0.39 7.26
CA VAL A 29 0.18 0.87 6.50
C VAL A 29 -0.29 2.23 7.03
N THR A 30 -0.31 2.42 8.35
CA THR A 30 -0.73 3.67 8.99
C THR A 30 0.25 4.81 8.68
N ILE A 31 1.56 4.57 8.76
CA ILE A 31 2.60 5.55 8.40
C ILE A 31 2.49 5.93 6.93
N LEU A 32 2.31 4.94 6.05
CA LEU A 32 2.13 5.17 4.61
C LEU A 32 0.88 6.01 4.35
N ALA A 33 -0.25 5.64 4.96
CA ALA A 33 -1.51 6.36 4.83
C ALA A 33 -1.42 7.81 5.36
N LEU A 34 -0.79 8.01 6.52
CA LEU A 34 -0.55 9.34 7.06
C LEU A 34 0.34 10.17 6.14
N SER A 35 1.45 9.62 5.66
CA SER A 35 2.38 10.34 4.77
C SER A 35 1.71 10.76 3.46
N LEU A 36 0.86 9.90 2.90
CA LEU A 36 0.14 10.18 1.67
C LEU A 36 -0.93 11.26 1.86
N ASN A 37 -1.68 11.21 2.97
CA ASN A 37 -2.72 12.19 3.30
C ASN A 37 -2.16 13.50 3.87
N ALA A 38 -0.97 13.48 4.49
CA ALA A 38 -0.30 14.66 5.03
C ALA A 38 -0.07 15.73 3.95
N ARG A 39 0.15 15.32 2.71
CA ARG A 39 0.33 16.26 1.59
C ARG A 39 -0.95 16.99 1.22
N LYS A 40 -2.13 16.37 1.38
CA LYS A 40 -3.41 17.07 1.21
C LYS A 40 -3.56 18.22 2.21
N PHE A 41 -3.05 18.07 3.44
CA PHE A 41 -3.06 19.18 4.40
C PHE A 41 -2.18 20.36 3.98
N ALA A 42 -1.18 20.14 3.12
CA ALA A 42 -0.35 21.22 2.57
C ALA A 42 -0.97 21.91 1.35
N GLU A 43 -2.02 21.34 0.75
CA GLU A 43 -2.70 21.89 -0.44
C GLU A 43 -3.79 22.92 -0.08
N PHE A 44 -4.35 22.84 1.13
CA PHE A 44 -5.41 23.74 1.61
C PHE A 44 -4.87 24.81 2.55
N LYS A 45 -5.22 26.08 2.29
CA LYS A 45 -5.00 27.19 3.22
C LYS A 45 -6.33 27.74 3.72
N TYR A 46 -6.35 28.11 4.99
CA TYR A 46 -7.48 28.83 5.55
C TYR A 46 -7.33 30.31 5.25
N ASP A 47 -8.29 30.86 4.52
CA ASP A 47 -8.40 32.30 4.27
C ASP A 47 -9.26 32.93 5.38
N ALA A 48 -8.61 33.70 6.25
CA ALA A 48 -9.25 34.35 7.39
C ALA A 48 -10.13 35.55 7.00
N ASP A 49 -9.91 36.13 5.82
CA ASP A 49 -10.64 37.30 5.32
C ASP A 49 -11.99 36.87 4.73
N ARG A 50 -12.01 35.72 4.05
CA ARG A 50 -13.21 35.15 3.41
C ARG A 50 -13.91 34.06 4.24
N MET A 51 -13.39 33.72 5.42
CA MET A 51 -13.83 32.55 6.22
C MET A 51 -14.00 31.29 5.35
N SER A 52 -13.06 31.07 4.43
CA SER A 52 -13.17 29.99 3.46
C SER A 52 -11.84 29.26 3.27
N TYR A 53 -11.92 27.99 2.85
CA TYR A 53 -10.74 27.21 2.51
C TYR A 53 -10.40 27.45 1.05
N GLU A 54 -9.27 28.12 0.80
CA GLU A 54 -8.75 28.34 -0.54
C GLU A 54 -7.60 27.37 -0.84
N THR A 55 -7.48 26.98 -2.10
CA THR A 55 -6.38 26.13 -2.57
C THR A 55 -5.11 26.96 -2.71
N THR A 56 -4.00 26.46 -2.18
CA THR A 56 -2.69 27.12 -2.25
C THR A 56 -2.21 27.21 -3.71
N SER A 57 -1.31 28.17 -4.02
CA SER A 57 -0.69 28.38 -5.35
C SER A 57 -0.01 27.13 -5.95
N VAL A 58 0.26 26.12 -5.13
CA VAL A 58 0.76 24.80 -5.56
C VAL A 58 -0.30 24.05 -6.41
N MET A 59 -1.59 24.29 -6.17
CA MET A 59 -2.69 23.77 -6.97
C MET A 59 -3.01 24.60 -8.23
N GLU A 60 -2.31 25.71 -8.50
CA GLU A 60 -2.46 26.46 -9.76
C GLU A 60 -1.64 25.83 -10.90
N TYR A 61 -0.65 24.99 -10.59
CA TYR A 61 0.18 24.34 -11.59
C TYR A 61 -0.46 23.04 -12.10
N PRO A 62 -0.91 22.97 -13.37
CA PRO A 62 -1.63 21.81 -13.89
C PRO A 62 -0.78 20.54 -13.89
N THR A 63 0.53 20.67 -14.10
CA THR A 63 1.47 19.56 -14.07
C THR A 63 1.59 18.93 -12.68
N TYR A 64 1.51 19.74 -11.62
CA TYR A 64 1.53 19.26 -10.24
C TYR A 64 0.29 18.44 -9.92
N ILE A 65 -0.89 18.89 -10.36
CA ILE A 65 -2.17 18.21 -10.12
C ILE A 65 -2.19 16.85 -10.82
N ILE A 66 -1.74 16.76 -12.07
CA ILE A 66 -1.74 15.51 -12.83
C ILE A 66 -0.78 14.48 -12.21
N ILE A 67 0.41 14.92 -11.79
CA ILE A 67 1.41 14.03 -11.18
C ILE A 67 1.01 13.62 -9.76
N SER A 68 0.57 14.56 -8.93
CA SER A 68 0.21 14.29 -7.54
C SER A 68 -1.09 13.50 -7.42
N ASN A 69 -2.13 13.87 -8.17
CA ASN A 69 -3.44 13.26 -8.02
C ASN A 69 -3.52 11.93 -8.79
N THR A 70 -3.22 11.94 -10.09
CA THR A 70 -3.46 10.76 -10.95
C THR A 70 -2.42 9.67 -10.74
N TRP A 71 -1.12 10.00 -10.79
CA TRP A 71 -0.09 8.96 -10.69
C TRP A 71 -0.03 8.36 -9.29
N GLN A 72 -0.14 9.20 -8.28
CA GLN A 72 0.04 8.77 -6.90
C GLN A 72 -1.13 7.95 -6.38
N GLU A 73 -2.35 8.32 -6.74
CA GLU A 73 -3.53 7.50 -6.46
C GLU A 73 -3.43 6.15 -7.17
N LEU A 74 -3.00 6.14 -8.44
CA LEU A 74 -2.87 4.93 -9.25
C LEU A 74 -1.77 4.00 -8.73
N PHE A 75 -0.65 4.55 -8.26
CA PHE A 75 0.42 3.77 -7.64
C PHE A 75 0.00 3.19 -6.28
N VAL A 76 -0.63 3.99 -5.43
CA VAL A 76 -0.98 3.59 -4.05
C VAL A 76 -2.15 2.60 -4.04
N THR A 77 -3.19 2.87 -4.83
CA THR A 77 -4.42 2.07 -4.81
C THR A 77 -4.41 0.91 -5.81
N GLY A 78 -3.62 1.01 -6.87
CA GLY A 78 -3.53 0.02 -7.94
C GLY A 78 -2.22 -0.77 -7.93
N LEU A 79 -1.10 -0.11 -8.23
CA LEU A 79 0.15 -0.83 -8.49
C LEU A 79 0.71 -1.52 -7.24
N LEU A 80 0.79 -0.81 -6.13
CA LEU A 80 1.35 -1.34 -4.88
C LEU A 80 0.60 -2.59 -4.38
N PRO A 81 -0.75 -2.60 -4.31
CA PRO A 81 -1.46 -3.81 -3.94
C PRO A 81 -1.33 -4.93 -4.99
N PHE A 82 -1.27 -4.60 -6.28
CA PHE A 82 -1.08 -5.60 -7.33
C PHE A 82 0.28 -6.29 -7.22
N VAL A 83 1.36 -5.53 -7.07
CA VAL A 83 2.72 -6.07 -6.90
C VAL A 83 2.81 -6.93 -5.64
N ALA A 84 2.21 -6.49 -4.53
CA ALA A 84 2.17 -7.27 -3.29
C ALA A 84 1.42 -8.61 -3.47
N LEU A 85 0.32 -8.62 -4.23
CA LEU A 85 -0.42 -9.83 -4.56
C LEU A 85 0.41 -10.78 -5.44
N VAL A 86 1.04 -10.28 -6.51
CA VAL A 86 1.89 -11.07 -7.40
C VAL A 86 3.04 -11.70 -6.61
N TYR A 87 3.71 -10.92 -5.76
CA TYR A 87 4.79 -11.42 -4.91
C TYR A 87 4.33 -12.54 -3.97
N CYS A 88 3.18 -12.36 -3.30
CA CYS A 88 2.60 -13.42 -2.45
C CYS A 88 2.28 -14.68 -3.26
N ASN A 89 1.64 -14.55 -4.41
CA ASN A 89 1.26 -15.69 -5.24
C ASN A 89 2.50 -16.45 -5.78
N ILE A 90 3.55 -15.74 -6.18
CA ILE A 90 4.83 -16.36 -6.61
C ILE A 90 5.46 -17.14 -5.46
N ARG A 91 5.47 -16.57 -4.24
CA ARG A 91 6.02 -17.23 -3.05
C ARG A 91 5.25 -18.52 -2.72
N ILE A 92 3.92 -18.51 -2.83
CA ILE A 92 3.08 -19.71 -2.68
C ILE A 92 3.44 -20.76 -3.73
N TYR A 93 3.53 -20.36 -4.99
CA TYR A 93 3.84 -21.27 -6.08
C TYR A 93 5.20 -21.95 -5.91
N CYS A 94 6.24 -21.19 -5.59
CA CYS A 94 7.58 -21.74 -5.35
C CYS A 94 7.58 -22.75 -4.20
N LYS A 95 6.91 -22.43 -3.08
CA LYS A 95 6.85 -23.31 -1.91
C LYS A 95 6.12 -24.62 -2.18
N ILE A 96 4.97 -24.56 -2.88
CA ILE A 96 4.22 -25.77 -3.28
C ILE A 96 5.06 -26.65 -4.21
N ARG A 97 5.78 -26.04 -5.15
CA ARG A 97 6.65 -26.76 -6.08
C ARG A 97 7.80 -27.48 -5.36
N GLU A 98 8.37 -26.87 -4.33
CA GLU A 98 9.38 -27.50 -3.48
C GLU A 98 8.78 -28.66 -2.65
N SER A 99 7.62 -28.45 -2.02
CA SER A 99 6.96 -29.50 -1.22
C SER A 99 6.57 -30.72 -2.07
N SER A 100 6.06 -30.52 -3.29
CA SER A 100 5.70 -31.60 -4.21
C SER A 100 6.90 -32.45 -4.66
N LYS A 101 8.12 -31.90 -4.63
CA LYS A 101 9.35 -32.68 -4.89
C LYS A 101 9.71 -33.62 -3.74
N HIS A 102 9.36 -33.27 -2.50
CA HIS A 102 9.67 -34.08 -1.32
C HIS A 102 8.69 -35.23 -1.10
N GLU A 103 7.47 -35.16 -1.63
CA GLU A 103 6.45 -36.23 -1.53
C GLU A 103 6.74 -37.44 -2.45
N LYS A 104 7.68 -37.31 -3.38
CA LYS A 104 8.06 -38.39 -4.32
C LYS A 104 9.20 -39.29 -3.83
N TYR A 105 9.66 -39.11 -2.59
CA TYR A 105 10.66 -39.95 -1.92
C TYR A 105 10.03 -40.61 -0.69
#